data_AF-A0A950TUW4-F1
#
_entry.id   AF-A0A950TUW4-F1
#
_cell.length_a   1.000
_cell.length_b   1.000
_cell.length_c   1.000
_cell.angle_alpha   90.00
_cell.angle_beta   90.00
_cell.angle_gamma   90.00
#
_symmetry.space_group_name_H-M   'P 1'
#
loop_
_entity.id
_entity.type
_entity.pdbx_description
1 polymer ?
#
loop_
_entity_poly.entity_id
_entity_poly.type
_entity_poly.pdbx_seq_one_letter_code
_entity_poly.pdbx_strand_id
1 'polypeptide(L)'
;LCERGDLKKDRPPPVVNLSSQKMGIHEWSYDNDISLDLRYKVPHREMRIALTNIKAEVELGFDEKLAFAEAQRCLNCDVQTVFTDQLCIECDACVDICPVDCITFTQNGPEDELRTRLNAPAHNTSQALYVSGELKTRRVMVKDEDVCLHCGMCAERCPTGAWDMQRFLLDVAQAENSEPCWNLQTA
;
A
#
# COMPACT_ATOMS: atom_id res chain seq x y z
N LEU A 1 -23.71 -18.25 18.90
CA LEU A 1 -24.23 -16.97 18.34
C LEU A 1 -24.52 -17.04 16.84
N CYS A 2 -24.64 -18.25 16.26
CA CYS A 2 -24.95 -18.48 14.84
C CYS A 2 -26.29 -19.21 14.67
N GLU A 3 -27.34 -18.81 15.39
CA GLU A 3 -28.66 -19.44 15.25
C GLU A 3 -29.58 -18.57 14.38
N ARG A 4 -29.88 -19.07 13.17
CA ARG A 4 -31.03 -18.71 12.30
C ARG A 4 -30.94 -17.42 11.44
N GLY A 5 -29.77 -16.81 11.28
CA GLY A 5 -29.55 -15.68 10.36
C GLY A 5 -29.16 -16.08 8.91
N ASP A 6 -29.39 -15.21 7.94
CA ASP A 6 -28.87 -15.34 6.57
C ASP A 6 -27.40 -14.93 6.56
N LEU A 7 -26.49 -15.90 6.40
CA LEU A 7 -25.04 -15.70 6.43
C LEU A 7 -24.53 -14.61 5.47
N LYS A 8 -25.24 -14.30 4.38
CA LYS A 8 -24.83 -13.23 3.46
C LYS A 8 -25.21 -11.84 3.97
N LYS A 9 -26.25 -11.74 4.78
CA LYS A 9 -26.79 -10.46 5.29
C LYS A 9 -26.32 -10.15 6.70
N ASP A 10 -26.15 -11.19 7.52
CA ASP A 10 -25.89 -11.07 8.95
C ASP A 10 -24.40 -11.22 9.29
N ARG A 11 -23.54 -11.45 8.29
CA ARG A 11 -22.09 -11.45 8.48
C ARG A 11 -21.61 -10.04 8.84
N PRO A 12 -20.99 -9.84 10.01
CA PRO A 12 -20.41 -8.53 10.35
C PRO A 12 -19.39 -8.12 9.28
N PRO A 13 -19.34 -6.81 8.94
CA PRO A 13 -18.27 -6.32 8.08
C PRO A 13 -16.91 -6.59 8.74
N PRO A 14 -15.84 -6.77 7.94
CA PRO A 14 -14.52 -6.90 8.50
C PRO A 14 -14.12 -5.64 9.27
N VAL A 15 -13.35 -5.81 10.34
CA VAL A 15 -12.71 -4.71 11.04
C VAL A 15 -11.53 -4.26 10.17
N VAL A 16 -11.51 -2.97 9.85
CA VAL A 16 -10.41 -2.33 9.14
C VAL A 16 -9.81 -1.24 10.00
N ASN A 17 -8.48 -1.12 10.00
CA ASN A 17 -7.80 -0.05 10.70
C ASN A 17 -6.58 0.43 9.90
N LEU A 18 -6.24 1.70 10.06
CA LEU A 18 -4.98 2.28 9.57
C LEU A 18 -4.19 2.76 10.78
N SER A 19 -2.92 2.38 10.86
CA SER A 19 -2.03 2.80 11.95
C SER A 19 -0.74 3.40 11.39
N SER A 20 -0.37 4.58 11.90
CA SER A 20 0.89 5.23 11.52
C SER A 20 2.08 4.31 11.76
N GLN A 21 2.97 4.26 10.78
CA GLN A 21 4.24 3.54 10.86
C GLN A 21 5.41 4.46 11.21
N LYS A 22 5.14 5.75 11.47
CA LYS A 22 6.15 6.74 11.79
C LYS A 22 6.61 6.59 13.25
N MET A 23 7.90 6.30 13.45
CA MET A 23 8.52 6.12 14.76
C MET A 23 9.26 7.38 15.22
N GLY A 24 9.74 8.19 14.28
CA GLY A 24 10.45 9.44 14.52
C GLY A 24 10.30 10.40 13.34
N ILE A 25 11.01 11.52 13.35
CA ILE A 25 10.89 12.53 12.27
C ILE A 25 11.30 11.94 10.91
N HIS A 26 12.36 11.11 10.89
CA HIS A 26 12.93 10.43 9.73
C HIS A 26 13.09 8.91 9.98
N GLU A 27 12.21 8.33 10.81
CA GLU A 27 12.32 6.93 11.22
C GLU A 27 10.96 6.24 11.05
N TRP A 28 10.97 5.11 10.36
CA TRP A 28 9.80 4.26 10.09
C TRP A 28 9.96 2.90 10.79
N SER A 29 8.83 2.24 11.02
CA SER A 29 8.81 0.86 11.55
C SER A 29 9.22 -0.21 10.52
N TYR A 30 9.48 0.18 9.26
CA TYR A 30 9.80 -0.71 8.14
C TYR A 30 10.90 -0.11 7.24
N ASP A 31 11.58 -0.97 6.50
CA ASP A 31 12.58 -0.57 5.49
C ASP A 31 11.86 -0.09 4.22
N ASN A 32 12.06 1.19 3.85
CA ASN A 32 11.41 1.82 2.69
C ASN A 32 12.29 1.84 1.42
N ASP A 33 13.55 1.38 1.50
CA ASP A 33 14.47 1.41 0.37
C ASP A 33 14.10 0.34 -0.66
N ILE A 34 14.03 0.74 -1.94
CA ILE A 34 13.78 -0.19 -3.04
C ILE A 34 15.05 -0.97 -3.40
N SER A 35 14.95 -2.29 -3.50
CA SER A 35 16.05 -3.13 -4.01
C SER A 35 16.10 -3.08 -5.54
N LEU A 36 17.24 -2.67 -6.09
CA LEU A 36 17.51 -2.65 -7.54
C LEU A 36 17.98 -4.00 -8.10
N ASP A 37 18.15 -5.01 -7.25
CA ASP A 37 18.62 -6.32 -7.68
C ASP A 37 17.61 -7.01 -8.59
N LEU A 38 18.05 -7.99 -9.37
CA LEU A 38 17.11 -8.86 -10.07
C LEU A 38 16.48 -9.84 -9.08
N ARG A 39 15.26 -10.29 -9.34
CA ARG A 39 14.60 -11.36 -8.57
C ARG A 39 15.50 -12.59 -8.52
N TYR A 40 15.69 -13.15 -7.32
CA TYR A 40 16.46 -14.39 -7.19
C TYR A 40 15.73 -15.55 -7.88
N LYS A 41 16.51 -16.39 -8.56
CA LYS A 41 15.96 -17.56 -9.26
C LYS A 41 15.53 -18.60 -8.23
N VAL A 42 14.31 -19.11 -8.39
CA VAL A 42 13.83 -20.25 -7.60
C VAL A 42 14.70 -21.46 -7.92
N PRO A 43 15.30 -22.11 -6.91
CA PRO A 43 16.03 -23.36 -7.08
C PRO A 43 15.17 -24.39 -7.82
N HIS A 44 15.74 -24.97 -8.88
CA HIS A 44 15.09 -26.03 -9.63
C HIS A 44 15.74 -27.37 -9.33
N ARG A 45 14.92 -28.43 -9.34
CA ARG A 45 15.39 -29.82 -9.33
C ARG A 45 16.26 -30.07 -10.55
N GLU A 46 17.22 -30.98 -10.39
CA GLU A 46 18.07 -31.41 -11.50
C GLU A 46 17.25 -31.86 -12.71
N MET A 47 17.59 -31.31 -13.88
CA MET A 47 16.85 -31.50 -15.12
C MET A 47 16.69 -32.98 -15.50
N ARG A 48 17.71 -33.81 -15.25
CA ARG A 48 17.65 -35.26 -15.56
C ARG A 48 16.54 -35.96 -14.77
N ILE A 49 16.38 -35.61 -13.50
CA ILE A 49 15.35 -36.18 -12.63
C ILE A 49 13.98 -35.63 -13.02
N ALA A 50 13.87 -34.32 -13.26
CA ALA A 50 12.63 -33.68 -13.67
C ALA A 50 12.08 -34.24 -14.99
N LEU A 51 12.95 -34.50 -15.98
CA LEU A 51 12.55 -35.05 -17.28
C LEU A 51 12.16 -36.53 -17.22
N THR A 52 12.64 -37.28 -16.21
CA THR A 52 12.36 -38.72 -16.09
C THR A 52 11.02 -38.99 -15.40
N ASN A 53 10.59 -38.11 -14.50
CA ASN A 53 9.36 -38.28 -13.73
C ASN A 53 8.51 -37.01 -13.75
N ILE A 54 7.42 -37.04 -14.52
CA ILE A 54 6.46 -35.93 -14.63
C ILE A 54 5.79 -35.54 -13.30
N LYS A 55 5.77 -36.45 -12.32
CA LYS A 55 5.20 -36.18 -10.98
C LYS A 55 6.23 -35.54 -10.03
N ALA A 56 7.48 -35.40 -10.43
CA ALA A 56 8.50 -34.78 -9.60
C ALA A 56 8.33 -33.25 -9.61
N GLU A 57 8.28 -32.66 -8.43
CA GLU A 57 8.26 -31.21 -8.26
C GLU A 57 9.55 -30.58 -8.78
N VAL A 58 9.40 -29.57 -9.64
CA VAL A 58 10.52 -28.92 -10.35
C VAL A 58 11.03 -27.71 -9.59
N GLU A 59 10.14 -26.84 -9.13
CA GLU A 59 10.49 -25.69 -8.29
C GLU A 59 10.60 -26.14 -6.85
N LEU A 60 11.80 -26.10 -6.28
CA LEU A 60 12.07 -26.58 -4.91
C LEU A 60 11.79 -25.50 -3.85
N GLY A 61 11.33 -24.32 -4.27
CA GLY A 61 11.14 -23.17 -3.40
C GLY A 61 12.46 -22.55 -2.93
N PHE A 62 12.35 -21.48 -2.15
CA PHE A 62 13.50 -20.85 -1.50
C PHE A 62 13.82 -21.53 -0.18
N ASP A 63 15.11 -21.62 0.15
CA ASP A 63 15.51 -21.89 1.52
C ASP A 63 15.19 -20.69 2.42
N GLU A 64 15.26 -20.88 3.74
CA GLU A 64 14.89 -19.84 4.71
C GLU A 64 15.66 -18.53 4.50
N LYS A 65 16.95 -18.61 4.16
CA LYS A 65 17.81 -17.43 3.97
C LYS A 65 17.43 -16.67 2.71
N LEU A 66 17.22 -17.37 1.60
CA LEU A 66 16.84 -16.76 0.34
C LEU A 66 15.39 -16.23 0.40
N ALA A 67 14.50 -16.94 1.10
CA ALA A 67 13.14 -16.50 1.34
C ALA A 67 13.11 -15.20 2.14
N PHE A 68 13.89 -15.11 3.23
CA PHE A 68 14.01 -13.88 4.02
C PHE A 68 14.59 -12.73 3.20
N ALA A 69 15.68 -12.96 2.47
CA ALA A 69 16.31 -11.95 1.64
C ALA A 69 15.36 -11.44 0.53
N GLU A 70 14.58 -12.32 -0.10
CA GLU A 70 13.60 -11.92 -1.10
C GLU A 70 12.38 -11.22 -0.46
N ALA A 71 11.94 -11.64 0.73
CA ALA A 71 10.83 -11.01 1.46
C ALA A 71 11.16 -9.59 1.95
N GLN A 72 12.41 -9.31 2.31
CA GLN A 72 12.86 -7.95 2.68
C GLN A 72 12.75 -6.94 1.53
N ARG A 73 12.57 -7.42 0.29
CA ARG A 73 12.37 -6.57 -0.89
C ARG A 73 10.89 -6.25 -1.14
N CYS A 74 10.01 -6.61 -0.20
CA CYS A 74 8.59 -6.30 -0.27
C CYS A 74 8.38 -4.79 -0.43
N LEU A 75 7.48 -4.41 -1.36
CA LEU A 75 7.15 -3.00 -1.63
C LEU A 75 6.19 -2.40 -0.59
N ASN A 76 6.00 -3.05 0.57
CA ASN A 76 5.13 -2.60 1.66
C ASN A 76 3.73 -2.16 1.18
N CYS A 77 3.10 -2.95 0.30
CA CYS A 77 1.82 -2.60 -0.32
C CYS A 77 0.64 -2.53 0.68
N ASP A 78 0.83 -3.03 1.90
CA ASP A 78 -0.09 -2.86 3.02
C ASP A 78 0.05 -1.50 3.72
N VAL A 79 1.02 -0.67 3.32
CA VAL A 79 1.20 0.69 3.85
C VAL A 79 0.63 1.71 2.86
N GLN A 80 -0.28 2.55 3.34
CA GLN A 80 -1.04 3.50 2.55
C GLN A 80 -0.60 4.93 2.81
N THR A 81 -0.52 5.75 1.76
CA THR A 81 -0.30 7.19 1.88
C THR A 81 -1.57 7.89 2.37
N VAL A 82 -1.56 8.47 3.57
CA VAL A 82 -2.72 9.14 4.17
C VAL A 82 -2.44 10.63 4.32
N PHE A 83 -3.40 11.47 3.90
CA PHE A 83 -3.31 12.91 4.04
C PHE A 83 -4.30 13.45 5.07
N THR A 84 -3.81 14.29 5.99
CA THR A 84 -4.61 15.03 6.97
C THR A 84 -4.60 16.52 6.62
N ASP A 85 -5.70 17.00 6.07
CA ASP A 85 -5.91 18.38 5.61
C ASP A 85 -5.66 19.43 6.70
N GLN A 86 -6.11 19.19 7.93
CA GLN A 86 -5.97 20.13 9.06
C GLN A 86 -4.52 20.45 9.44
N LEU A 87 -3.59 19.54 9.15
CA LEU A 87 -2.16 19.70 9.45
C LEU A 87 -1.41 20.38 8.29
N CYS A 88 -2.02 20.48 7.11
CA CYS A 88 -1.36 21.04 5.95
C CYS A 88 -1.20 22.57 6.06
N ILE A 89 0.00 23.05 5.74
CA ILE A 89 0.33 24.48 5.68
C ILE A 89 0.62 24.96 4.25
N GLU A 90 0.38 24.10 3.25
CA GLU A 90 0.54 24.43 1.82
C GLU A 90 1.94 24.95 1.47
N CYS A 91 2.97 24.29 2.00
CA CYS A 91 4.38 24.61 1.74
C CYS A 91 4.94 24.00 0.45
N ASP A 92 4.12 23.26 -0.30
CA ASP A 92 4.44 22.59 -1.58
C ASP A 92 5.57 21.54 -1.55
N ALA A 93 6.20 21.30 -0.40
CA ALA A 93 7.30 20.35 -0.28
C ALA A 93 6.98 18.90 -0.72
N CYS A 94 5.72 18.47 -0.58
CA CYS A 94 5.26 17.16 -1.05
C CYS A 94 5.02 17.10 -2.57
N VAL A 95 4.73 18.24 -3.20
CA VAL A 95 4.61 18.37 -4.66
C VAL A 95 6.01 18.28 -5.27
N ASP A 96 6.95 19.08 -4.73
CA ASP A 96 8.31 19.19 -5.26
C ASP A 96 9.12 17.89 -5.18
N ILE A 97 8.91 17.07 -4.14
CA ILE A 97 9.65 15.82 -3.94
C ILE A 97 9.05 14.64 -4.72
N CYS A 98 7.85 14.80 -5.29
CA CYS A 98 7.17 13.70 -5.95
C CYS A 98 7.89 13.33 -7.25
N PRO A 99 8.37 12.08 -7.43
CA PRO A 99 9.15 11.70 -8.61
C PRO A 99 8.31 11.60 -9.89
N VAL A 100 6.98 11.63 -9.75
CA VAL A 100 5.99 11.39 -10.80
C VAL A 100 4.93 12.50 -10.84
N ASP A 101 5.14 13.61 -10.12
CA ASP A 101 4.25 14.78 -10.11
C ASP A 101 2.77 14.49 -9.81
N CYS A 102 2.49 13.44 -9.02
CA CYS A 102 1.13 12.97 -8.78
C CYS A 102 0.30 13.83 -7.80
N ILE A 103 0.91 14.82 -7.14
CA ILE A 103 0.23 15.68 -6.14
C ILE A 103 0.11 17.10 -6.71
N THR A 104 -1.06 17.71 -6.58
CA THR A 104 -1.32 19.09 -7.02
C THR A 104 -2.24 19.82 -6.04
N PHE A 105 -1.91 21.06 -5.69
CA PHE A 105 -2.81 21.95 -4.94
C PHE A 105 -3.55 22.88 -5.90
N THR A 106 -4.87 22.83 -5.92
CA THR A 106 -5.69 23.56 -6.92
C THR A 106 -7.10 23.89 -6.41
N GLN A 107 -7.84 24.75 -7.10
CA GLN A 107 -9.17 25.21 -6.65
C GLN A 107 -10.25 24.16 -6.85
N ASN A 108 -10.95 23.70 -5.82
CA ASN A 108 -11.90 22.59 -5.95
C ASN A 108 -12.92 22.74 -7.11
N GLY A 109 -13.35 21.63 -7.70
CA GLY A 109 -14.29 21.63 -8.81
C GLY A 109 -14.70 20.21 -9.24
N PRO A 110 -15.48 20.09 -10.33
CA PRO A 110 -15.79 18.81 -10.95
C PRO A 110 -14.53 18.01 -11.33
N GLU A 111 -14.61 16.68 -11.27
CA GLU A 111 -13.45 15.80 -11.51
C GLU A 111 -12.88 15.93 -12.93
N ASP A 112 -13.75 16.07 -13.93
CA ASP A 112 -13.38 16.28 -15.32
C ASP A 112 -12.56 17.57 -15.50
N GLU A 113 -12.93 18.65 -14.82
CA GLU A 113 -12.14 19.88 -14.80
C GLU A 113 -10.83 19.71 -14.02
N LEU A 114 -10.89 19.07 -12.84
CA LEU A 114 -9.72 18.79 -11.99
C LEU A 114 -8.60 18.10 -12.78
N ARG A 115 -8.94 17.06 -13.55
CA ARG A 115 -7.98 16.27 -14.32
C ARG A 115 -7.21 17.08 -15.37
N THR A 116 -7.77 18.19 -15.86
CA THR A 116 -7.12 19.05 -16.89
C THR A 116 -6.03 19.97 -16.33
N ARG A 117 -5.95 20.12 -15.01
CA ARG A 117 -5.11 21.11 -14.32
C ARG A 117 -4.20 20.49 -13.25
N LEU A 118 -4.05 19.17 -13.28
CA LEU A 118 -3.06 18.45 -12.47
C LEU A 118 -1.68 18.57 -13.12
N ASN A 119 -0.63 18.46 -12.30
CA ASN A 119 0.75 18.53 -12.79
C ASN A 119 1.07 17.34 -13.70
N ALA A 120 0.67 16.13 -13.31
CA ALA A 120 0.77 14.93 -14.14
C ALA A 120 -0.53 14.70 -14.96
N PRO A 121 -0.44 14.16 -16.20
CA PRO A 121 -1.63 13.87 -17.01
C PRO A 121 -2.49 12.73 -16.41
N ALA A 122 -3.70 13.05 -15.95
CA ALA A 122 -4.63 12.09 -15.33
C ALA A 122 -5.65 11.51 -16.33
N HIS A 123 -5.16 10.77 -17.32
CA HIS A 123 -5.99 10.21 -18.41
C HIS A 123 -6.86 9.03 -17.97
N ASN A 124 -6.47 8.30 -16.93
CA ASN A 124 -7.20 7.13 -16.48
C ASN A 124 -8.40 7.52 -15.61
N THR A 125 -9.61 7.36 -16.16
CA THR A 125 -10.87 7.65 -15.47
C THR A 125 -11.44 6.47 -14.69
N SER A 126 -10.89 5.25 -14.85
CA SER A 126 -11.32 4.12 -14.03
C SER A 126 -10.74 4.18 -12.61
N GLN A 127 -9.63 4.91 -12.44
CA GLN A 127 -9.02 5.19 -11.15
C GLN A 127 -9.49 6.55 -10.63
N ALA A 128 -10.06 6.57 -9.43
CA ALA A 128 -10.51 7.81 -8.80
C ALA A 128 -9.33 8.67 -8.34
N LEU A 129 -9.49 9.99 -8.40
CA LEU A 129 -8.57 10.94 -7.78
C LEU A 129 -8.77 10.94 -6.26
N TYR A 130 -7.66 10.99 -5.51
CA TYR A 130 -7.71 11.20 -4.08
C TYR A 130 -7.70 12.71 -3.79
N VAL A 131 -8.84 13.24 -3.36
CA VAL A 131 -9.05 14.68 -3.14
C VAL A 131 -9.24 14.96 -1.65
N SER A 132 -8.50 15.91 -1.09
CA SER A 132 -8.64 16.33 0.31
C SER A 132 -9.89 17.19 0.56
N GLY A 133 -10.18 17.44 1.84
CA GLY A 133 -11.02 18.56 2.24
C GLY A 133 -10.42 19.92 1.86
N GLU A 134 -11.21 20.97 2.06
CA GLU A 134 -10.80 22.36 1.79
C GLU A 134 -9.66 22.79 2.73
N LEU A 135 -8.59 23.32 2.14
CA LEU A 135 -7.43 23.83 2.86
C LEU A 135 -7.63 25.30 3.26
N LYS A 136 -6.69 25.85 4.05
CA LYS A 136 -6.78 27.22 4.56
C LYS A 136 -6.87 28.28 3.45
N THR A 137 -6.28 28.02 2.28
CA THR A 137 -6.36 28.91 1.11
C THR A 137 -7.60 28.69 0.24
N ARG A 138 -8.52 27.79 0.61
CA ARG A 138 -9.67 27.32 -0.17
C ARG A 138 -9.35 26.40 -1.36
N ARG A 139 -8.07 26.05 -1.54
CA ARG A 139 -7.64 25.00 -2.46
C ARG A 139 -7.91 23.61 -1.87
N VAL A 140 -7.79 22.59 -2.70
CA VAL A 140 -7.74 21.18 -2.32
C VAL A 140 -6.41 20.58 -2.75
N MET A 141 -5.93 19.60 -1.99
CA MET A 141 -4.89 18.68 -2.42
C MET A 141 -5.55 17.61 -3.27
N VAL A 142 -4.99 17.38 -4.45
CA VAL A 142 -5.39 16.31 -5.36
C VAL A 142 -4.20 15.41 -5.59
N LYS A 143 -4.37 14.12 -5.35
CA LYS A 143 -3.39 13.07 -5.62
C LYS A 143 -3.97 12.13 -6.67
N ASP A 144 -3.21 11.94 -7.75
CA ASP A 144 -3.52 10.92 -8.74
C ASP A 144 -2.90 9.58 -8.31
N GLU A 145 -3.76 8.65 -7.90
CA GLU A 145 -3.33 7.30 -7.49
C GLU A 145 -2.88 6.43 -8.68
N ASP A 146 -3.27 6.76 -9.92
CA ASP A 146 -2.90 5.96 -11.10
C ASP A 146 -1.39 5.94 -11.35
N VAL A 147 -0.74 7.07 -11.07
CA VAL A 147 0.71 7.26 -11.26
C VAL A 147 1.50 7.21 -9.95
N CYS A 148 0.83 7.22 -8.79
CA CYS A 148 1.53 7.24 -7.51
C CYS A 148 2.28 5.92 -7.24
N LEU A 149 3.56 6.02 -6.90
CA LEU A 149 4.42 4.87 -6.59
C LEU A 149 4.36 4.41 -5.12
N HIS A 150 3.57 5.08 -4.26
CA HIS A 150 3.50 4.80 -2.80
C HIS A 150 4.87 4.86 -2.08
N CYS A 151 5.84 5.59 -2.63
CA CYS A 151 7.22 5.67 -2.14
C CYS A 151 7.44 6.37 -0.78
N GLY A 152 6.42 6.99 -0.21
CA GLY A 152 6.51 7.69 1.09
C GLY A 152 7.31 8.99 1.12
N MET A 153 7.92 9.43 0.02
CA MET A 153 8.73 10.67 0.00
C MET A 153 7.95 11.93 0.38
N CYS A 154 6.65 11.98 0.09
CA CYS A 154 5.77 13.07 0.53
C CYS A 154 5.64 13.14 2.06
N ALA A 155 5.56 11.98 2.74
CA ALA A 155 5.48 11.88 4.19
C ALA A 155 6.82 12.18 4.87
N GLU A 156 7.93 11.78 4.22
CA GLU A 156 9.28 12.13 4.67
C GLU A 156 9.54 13.64 4.62
N ARG A 157 9.12 14.29 3.54
CA ARG A 157 9.42 15.71 3.34
C ARG A 157 8.47 16.65 4.08
N CYS A 158 7.30 16.16 4.49
CA CYS A 158 6.25 16.97 5.11
C CYS A 158 6.66 17.46 6.52
N PRO A 159 6.82 18.78 6.73
CA PRO A 159 7.30 19.31 8.00
C PRO A 159 6.24 19.24 9.13
N THR A 160 4.96 19.11 8.80
CA THR A 160 3.86 19.09 9.77
C THR A 160 3.27 17.71 9.99
N GLY A 161 3.74 16.68 9.27
CA GLY A 161 3.13 15.35 9.32
C GLY A 161 1.73 15.29 8.70
N ALA A 162 1.38 16.24 7.82
CA ALA A 162 0.12 16.19 7.06
C ALA A 162 0.07 14.98 6.12
N TRP A 163 1.21 14.51 5.63
CA TRP A 163 1.34 13.22 4.96
C TRP A 163 1.92 12.19 5.93
N ASP A 164 1.32 11.01 5.95
CA ASP A 164 1.72 9.87 6.77
C ASP A 164 1.66 8.57 5.95
N MET A 165 2.42 7.56 6.40
CA MET A 165 2.39 6.20 5.87
C MET A 165 1.76 5.30 6.92
N GLN A 166 0.56 4.78 6.63
CA GLN A 166 -0.25 4.03 7.58
C GLN A 166 -0.46 2.59 7.13
N ARG A 167 -0.14 1.63 7.99
CA ARG A 167 -0.34 0.22 7.72
C ARG A 167 -1.82 -0.14 7.85
N PHE A 168 -2.32 -0.85 6.85
CA PHE A 168 -3.66 -1.37 6.78
C PHE A 168 -3.75 -2.72 7.50
N LEU A 169 -4.68 -2.80 8.45
CA LEU A 169 -5.09 -4.04 9.09
C LEU A 169 -6.47 -4.43 8.56
N LEU A 170 -6.59 -5.68 8.11
CA LEU A 170 -7.86 -6.31 7.77
C LEU A 170 -8.08 -7.50 8.69
N ASP A 171 -9.10 -7.42 9.53
CA ASP A 171 -9.57 -8.52 10.37
C ASP A 171 -10.96 -8.95 9.91
N VAL A 172 -11.03 -10.13 9.31
CA VAL A 172 -12.27 -10.69 8.77
C VAL A 172 -12.93 -11.58 9.80
N ALA A 173 -14.26 -11.49 9.90
CA ALA A 173 -15.03 -12.41 10.74
C ALA A 173 -14.74 -13.87 10.36
N GLN A 174 -14.25 -14.63 11.33
CA GLN A 174 -13.89 -16.05 11.23
C GLN A 174 -15.09 -16.96 11.50
N ALA A 175 -15.02 -18.21 11.04
CA ALA A 175 -16.02 -19.22 11.37
C ALA A 175 -15.80 -19.77 12.79
N GLU A 176 -16.86 -20.26 13.44
CA GLU A 176 -16.73 -20.93 14.73
C GLU A 176 -15.87 -22.19 14.56
N ASN A 177 -14.72 -22.24 15.27
CA ASN A 177 -13.65 -23.27 15.19
C ASN A 177 -12.65 -23.18 14.03
N SER A 178 -12.56 -22.08 13.29
CA SER A 178 -11.38 -21.85 12.44
C SER A 178 -10.28 -21.18 13.25
N GLU A 179 -9.14 -21.85 13.44
CA GLU A 179 -7.93 -21.17 13.89
C GLU A 179 -7.59 -20.04 12.88
N PRO A 180 -7.18 -18.85 13.35
CA PRO A 180 -6.72 -17.81 12.44
C PRO A 180 -5.57 -18.36 11.60
N CYS A 181 -5.61 -18.14 10.29
CA CYS A 181 -4.59 -18.66 9.36
C CYS A 181 -3.15 -18.23 9.72
N TRP A 182 -2.97 -17.15 10.48
CA TRP A 182 -1.67 -16.68 10.98
C TRP A 182 -1.20 -17.37 12.27
N ASN A 183 -2.06 -18.14 12.94
CA ASN A 183 -1.76 -18.84 14.19
C ASN A 183 -1.29 -20.29 13.98
N LEU A 184 -1.08 -20.72 12.72
CA LEU A 184 -0.58 -22.05 12.35
C LEU A 184 0.95 -22.20 12.53
N GLN A 185 1.61 -21.36 13.33
CA GLN A 185 3.06 -21.42 13.56
C GLN A 185 3.51 -22.51 14.55
N THR A 186 2.64 -23.46 14.93
CA THR A 186 3.01 -24.57 15.83
C THR A 186 2.49 -25.94 15.37
N ALA A 187 2.80 -26.33 14.14
CA ALA A 187 2.73 -27.72 13.69
C ALA A 187 4.00 -28.12 12.93
#